data_AF-A0A379ZXL6-F1
#
_entry.id   AF-A0A379ZXL6-F1
#
_cell.length_a   1.000
_cell.length_b   1.000
_cell.length_c   1.000
_cell.angle_alpha   90.00
_cell.angle_beta   90.00
_cell.angle_gamma   90.00
#
_symmetry.space_group_name_H-M   'P 1'
#
loop_
_entity.id
_entity.type
_entity.pdbx_description
1 polymer ?
#
loop_
_entity_poly.entity_id
_entity_poly.type
_entity_poly.pdbx_seq_one_letter_code
_entity_poly.pdbx_strand_id
1 'polypeptide(L)'
;MEQTYARLEAEGFISRTVGRGSFVRYRCDTLLGRELLATQAGQEARLAERELSDRGRALLAVSHTPHTSRQASLTPSLADLRAFPIDSWLQWEKQALRRHGERLLGYADPQGLPELRAAIAHYLQRERGVKASAEQVIVVTSSQQALALCTQVLFDPGDAVFVEEPGYQGAKKAGAVGGAAGATDRHRLSRGWTSGN
;
A
#
# COMPACT_ATOMS: atom_id res chain seq x y z
N MET A 1 -2.52 -42.41 -6.75
CA MET A 1 -3.52 -41.62 -7.49
C MET A 1 -4.91 -41.74 -6.88
N GLU A 2 -5.40 -42.94 -6.54
CA GLU A 2 -6.72 -43.15 -5.91
C GLU A 2 -6.98 -42.30 -4.65
N GLN A 3 -5.99 -42.20 -3.76
CA GLN A 3 -6.09 -41.45 -2.50
C GLN A 3 -6.26 -39.94 -2.71
N THR A 4 -5.69 -39.37 -3.77
CA THR A 4 -5.82 -37.95 -4.10
C THR A 4 -7.25 -37.64 -4.55
N TYR A 5 -7.86 -38.50 -5.37
CA TYR A 5 -9.24 -38.33 -5.83
C TYR A 5 -10.25 -38.55 -4.70
N ALA A 6 -10.05 -39.55 -3.85
CA ALA A 6 -10.90 -39.77 -2.67
C ALA A 6 -10.88 -38.58 -1.70
N ARG A 7 -9.71 -37.95 -1.53
CA ARG A 7 -9.58 -36.74 -0.70
C ARG A 7 -10.29 -35.54 -1.30
N LEU A 8 -10.13 -35.31 -2.60
CA LEU A 8 -10.84 -34.23 -3.30
C LEU A 8 -12.35 -34.40 -3.26
N GLU A 9 -12.84 -35.64 -3.29
CA GLU A 9 -14.26 -35.96 -3.16
C GLU A 9 -14.77 -35.72 -1.73
N ALA A 10 -14.02 -36.16 -0.71
CA ALA A 10 -14.36 -35.94 0.71
C ALA A 10 -14.37 -34.45 1.10
N GLU A 11 -13.46 -33.66 0.55
CA GLU A 11 -13.39 -32.20 0.75
C GLU A 11 -14.42 -31.42 -0.12
N GLY A 12 -15.13 -32.14 -1.00
CA GLY A 12 -16.23 -31.61 -1.82
C GLY A 12 -15.79 -30.83 -3.07
N PHE A 13 -14.54 -30.98 -3.49
CA PHE A 13 -13.98 -30.34 -4.70
C PHE A 13 -14.34 -31.05 -6.00
N ILE A 14 -14.66 -32.34 -5.94
CA ILE A 14 -15.13 -33.11 -7.09
C ILE A 14 -16.38 -33.91 -6.74
N SER A 15 -17.23 -34.16 -7.74
CA SER A 15 -18.34 -35.12 -7.65
C SER A 15 -18.15 -36.22 -8.69
N ARG A 16 -18.27 -37.49 -8.27
CA ARG A 16 -18.28 -38.63 -9.19
C ARG A 16 -19.70 -39.08 -9.50
N THR A 17 -19.93 -39.33 -10.78
CA THR A 17 -21.12 -40.04 -11.24
C THR A 17 -20.67 -41.32 -11.95
N VAL A 18 -21.08 -42.48 -11.43
CA VAL A 18 -20.71 -43.78 -11.99
C VAL A 18 -21.14 -43.84 -13.46
N GLY A 19 -20.20 -44.15 -14.36
CA GLY A 19 -20.40 -44.17 -15.81
C GLY A 19 -20.18 -42.84 -16.55
N ARG A 20 -19.96 -41.71 -15.84
CA ARG A 20 -19.72 -40.38 -16.44
C ARG A 20 -18.41 -39.70 -16.03
N GLY A 21 -17.66 -40.27 -15.09
CA GLY A 21 -16.37 -39.74 -14.64
C GLY A 21 -16.47 -38.80 -13.44
N SER A 22 -15.40 -38.03 -13.18
CA SER A 22 -15.30 -37.09 -12.06
C SER A 22 -15.41 -35.65 -12.57
N PHE A 23 -16.27 -34.84 -11.97
CA PHE A 23 -16.50 -33.44 -12.34
C PHE A 23 -16.07 -32.51 -11.21
N VAL A 24 -15.45 -31.38 -11.53
CA VAL A 24 -15.03 -30.36 -10.55
C VAL A 24 -16.26 -29.58 -10.08
N ARG A 25 -16.41 -29.44 -8.75
CA ARG A 25 -17.47 -28.64 -8.13
C ARG A 25 -16.89 -27.28 -7.71
N TYR A 26 -17.35 -26.22 -8.36
CA TYR A 26 -17.01 -24.85 -7.94
C TYR A 26 -17.82 -24.49 -6.68
N ARG A 27 -17.14 -24.22 -5.57
CA ARG A 27 -17.80 -23.78 -4.34
C ARG A 27 -17.85 -22.26 -4.29
N CYS A 28 -19.05 -21.70 -4.17
CA CYS A 28 -19.31 -20.27 -4.06
C CYS A 28 -18.84 -19.64 -2.73
N ASP A 29 -18.28 -20.41 -1.82
CA ASP A 29 -17.69 -19.94 -0.55
C ASP A 29 -16.20 -19.58 -0.70
N THR A 30 -15.51 -20.08 -1.73
CA THR A 30 -14.11 -19.71 -2.05
C THR A 30 -14.03 -18.43 -2.87
N LEU A 31 -12.96 -17.62 -2.73
CA LEU A 31 -12.77 -16.42 -3.55
C LEU A 31 -12.82 -16.72 -5.05
N LEU A 32 -12.12 -17.76 -5.49
CA LEU A 32 -12.08 -18.19 -6.90
C LEU A 32 -13.45 -18.69 -7.40
N GLY A 33 -14.16 -19.48 -6.59
CA GLY A 33 -15.51 -19.94 -6.94
C GLY A 33 -16.54 -18.82 -6.89
N ARG A 34 -16.35 -17.77 -6.07
CA ARG A 34 -17.18 -16.55 -6.11
C ARG A 34 -16.96 -15.77 -7.38
N GLU A 35 -15.72 -15.61 -7.84
CA GLU A 35 -15.41 -14.88 -9.09
C GLU A 35 -15.96 -15.61 -10.32
N LEU A 36 -15.83 -16.94 -10.37
CA LEU A 36 -16.32 -17.75 -11.49
C LEU A 36 -17.85 -17.85 -11.55
N LEU A 37 -18.54 -17.74 -10.41
CA LEU A 37 -20.01 -17.85 -10.30
C LEU A 37 -20.72 -16.49 -10.19
N ALA A 38 -19.99 -15.39 -10.04
CA ALA A 38 -20.57 -14.05 -10.01
C ALA A 38 -20.87 -13.57 -11.43
N THR A 39 -22.13 -13.71 -11.85
CA THR A 39 -22.68 -12.76 -12.82
C THR A 39 -22.60 -11.35 -12.19
N GLN A 40 -22.31 -10.34 -13.00
CA GLN A 40 -21.95 -8.97 -12.59
C GLN A 40 -22.88 -8.31 -11.54
N ALA A 41 -24.11 -8.79 -11.35
CA ALA A 41 -25.05 -8.31 -10.33
C ALA A 41 -24.74 -8.75 -8.88
N GLY A 42 -23.89 -9.76 -8.66
CA GLY A 42 -23.61 -10.31 -7.32
C GLY A 42 -22.52 -9.57 -6.52
N GLN A 43 -21.79 -8.65 -7.14
CA GLN A 43 -20.68 -7.92 -6.51
C GLN A 43 -21.16 -6.80 -5.58
N GLU A 44 -22.26 -6.12 -5.90
CA GLU A 44 -22.83 -5.04 -5.08
C GLU A 44 -23.51 -5.57 -3.80
N ALA A 45 -24.16 -6.74 -3.89
CA ALA A 45 -24.93 -7.30 -2.77
C ALA A 45 -24.08 -7.89 -1.63
N ARG A 46 -22.80 -8.22 -1.87
CA ARG A 46 -21.95 -8.97 -0.91
C ARG A 46 -21.01 -8.13 -0.04
N LEU A 47 -20.79 -6.86 -0.36
CA LEU A 47 -20.10 -5.94 0.55
C LEU A 47 -20.96 -5.60 1.79
N ALA A 48 -22.24 -5.94 1.77
CA ALA A 48 -23.20 -5.69 2.83
C ALA A 48 -23.07 -6.65 4.05
N GLU A 49 -22.47 -7.84 3.93
CA GLU A 49 -22.47 -8.83 5.03
C GLU A 49 -21.41 -8.58 6.11
N ARG A 50 -20.51 -7.60 5.92
CA ARG A 50 -19.62 -7.06 6.96
C ARG A 50 -19.52 -5.57 6.77
N GLU A 51 -20.38 -4.81 7.44
CA GLU A 51 -20.30 -3.34 7.38
C GLU A 51 -18.92 -2.88 7.86
N LEU A 52 -18.21 -2.21 6.96
CA LEU A 52 -16.95 -1.55 7.30
C LEU A 52 -17.22 -0.49 8.37
N SER A 53 -16.26 -0.28 9.28
CA SER A 53 -16.30 0.87 10.18
C SER A 53 -16.36 2.18 9.38
N ASP A 54 -16.81 3.26 10.02
CA ASP A 54 -16.87 4.59 9.41
C ASP A 54 -15.53 4.99 8.80
N ARG A 55 -14.43 4.65 9.49
CA ARG A 55 -13.05 4.80 8.99
C ARG A 55 -12.79 3.98 7.73
N GLY A 56 -13.23 2.73 7.68
CA GLY A 56 -13.10 1.87 6.51
C GLY A 56 -13.90 2.39 5.31
N ARG A 57 -15.11 2.92 5.53
CA ARG A 57 -15.92 3.56 4.48
C ARG A 57 -15.28 4.84 3.96
N ALA A 58 -14.77 5.69 4.86
CA ALA A 58 -14.04 6.90 4.49
C ALA A 58 -12.80 6.58 3.64
N LEU A 59 -12.04 5.54 4.00
CA LEU A 59 -10.87 5.06 3.23
C LEU A 59 -11.23 4.57 1.82
N LEU A 60 -12.37 3.89 1.66
CA LEU A 60 -12.85 3.47 0.35
C LEU A 60 -13.24 4.66 -0.52
N ALA A 61 -13.90 5.68 0.04
CA ALA A 61 -14.32 6.86 -0.71
C ALA A 61 -13.17 7.64 -1.37
N VAL A 62 -11.95 7.56 -0.79
CA VAL A 62 -10.74 8.19 -1.33
C VAL A 62 -9.84 7.21 -2.10
N SER A 63 -10.25 5.94 -2.27
CA SER A 63 -9.46 4.92 -2.96
C SER A 63 -9.41 5.16 -4.48
N HIS A 64 -8.30 4.75 -5.10
CA HIS A 64 -8.06 4.97 -6.54
C HIS A 64 -8.21 3.64 -7.25
N THR A 65 -8.67 3.68 -8.50
CA THR A 65 -8.69 2.52 -9.38
C THR A 65 -7.25 2.04 -9.59
N PRO A 66 -6.93 0.76 -9.32
CA PRO A 66 -5.59 0.25 -9.54
C PRO A 66 -5.22 0.37 -11.02
N HIS A 67 -4.00 0.85 -11.29
CA HIS A 67 -3.45 0.90 -12.64
C HIS A 67 -3.08 -0.52 -13.08
N THR A 68 -4.05 -1.27 -13.60
CA THR A 68 -3.88 -2.67 -14.03
C THR A 68 -3.48 -2.82 -15.50
N SER A 69 -3.36 -1.71 -16.24
CA SER A 69 -2.98 -1.76 -17.67
C SER A 69 -1.51 -2.15 -17.85
N ARG A 70 -1.29 -3.30 -18.48
CA ARG A 70 0.03 -3.83 -18.87
C ARG A 70 0.57 -3.29 -20.19
N GLN A 71 -0.21 -2.54 -20.96
CA GLN A 71 0.19 -2.08 -22.30
C GLN A 71 0.35 -0.57 -22.34
N ALA A 72 1.52 -0.12 -22.83
CA ALA A 72 1.85 1.27 -23.16
C ALA A 72 1.30 2.30 -22.15
N SER A 73 1.59 2.05 -20.88
CA SER A 73 1.05 2.83 -19.77
C SER A 73 1.84 4.13 -19.62
N LEU A 74 1.24 5.26 -20.01
CA LEU A 74 1.72 6.60 -19.63
C LEU A 74 1.37 6.92 -18.17
N THR A 75 1.31 5.90 -17.31
CA THR A 75 0.94 6.08 -15.90
C THR A 75 2.01 6.91 -15.23
N PRO A 76 1.66 8.08 -14.68
CA PRO A 76 2.62 8.90 -13.95
C PRO A 76 3.15 8.10 -12.76
N SER A 77 4.41 8.33 -12.40
CA SER A 77 5.11 7.70 -11.26
C SER A 77 5.71 6.30 -11.48
N LEU A 78 5.58 5.70 -12.66
CA LEU A 78 6.33 4.48 -12.99
C LEU A 78 7.68 4.84 -13.63
N ALA A 79 8.78 4.45 -12.98
CA ALA A 79 10.11 4.55 -13.58
C ALA A 79 10.27 3.54 -14.74
N ASP A 80 11.21 3.77 -15.66
CA ASP A 80 11.52 2.78 -16.69
C ASP A 80 12.15 1.54 -16.05
N LEU A 81 11.34 0.51 -15.86
CA LEU A 81 11.76 -0.75 -15.23
C LEU A 81 12.85 -1.47 -16.03
N ARG A 82 12.97 -1.20 -17.34
CA ARG A 82 14.00 -1.80 -18.21
C ARG A 82 15.37 -1.16 -17.99
N ALA A 83 15.41 0.06 -17.48
CA ALA A 83 16.65 0.77 -17.17
C ALA A 83 17.23 0.38 -15.81
N PHE A 84 16.51 -0.42 -15.01
CA PHE A 84 16.98 -0.84 -13.70
C PHE A 84 18.16 -1.84 -13.83
N PRO A 85 19.31 -1.59 -13.17
CA PRO A 85 20.50 -2.42 -13.31
C PRO A 85 20.40 -3.70 -12.45
N ILE A 86 19.57 -4.66 -12.88
CA ILE A 86 19.27 -5.89 -12.15
C ILE A 86 20.56 -6.65 -11.77
N ASP A 87 21.51 -6.80 -12.70
CA ASP A 87 22.72 -7.58 -12.46
C ASP A 87 23.62 -6.97 -11.37
N SER A 88 23.83 -5.66 -11.44
CA SER A 88 24.60 -4.94 -10.41
C SER A 88 23.90 -4.99 -9.06
N TRP A 89 22.57 -4.85 -9.05
CA TRP A 89 21.78 -4.95 -7.82
C TRP A 89 21.96 -6.32 -7.14
N LEU A 90 21.80 -7.41 -7.89
CA LEU A 90 21.98 -8.77 -7.37
C LEU A 90 23.40 -9.02 -6.88
N GLN A 91 24.41 -8.44 -7.54
CA GLN A 91 25.80 -8.53 -7.09
C GLN A 91 25.98 -7.84 -5.73
N TRP A 92 25.46 -6.63 -5.55
CA TRP A 92 25.57 -5.89 -4.29
C TRP A 92 24.77 -6.52 -3.16
N GLU A 93 23.58 -7.05 -3.44
CA GLU A 93 22.77 -7.78 -2.47
C GLU A 93 23.53 -9.01 -1.93
N LYS A 94 24.09 -9.83 -2.83
CA LYS A 94 24.93 -10.98 -2.45
C LYS A 94 26.14 -10.56 -1.63
N GLN A 95 26.79 -9.45 -1.99
CA GLN A 95 27.94 -8.93 -1.25
C GLN A 95 27.54 -8.47 0.15
N ALA A 96 26.41 -7.76 0.30
CA ALA A 96 25.90 -7.30 1.58
C ALA A 96 25.54 -8.47 2.50
N LEU A 97 24.84 -9.48 1.96
CA LEU A 97 24.50 -10.70 2.70
C LEU A 97 25.74 -11.46 3.16
N ARG A 98 26.77 -11.60 2.31
CA ARG A 98 28.04 -12.26 2.70
C ARG A 98 28.77 -11.51 3.81
N ARG A 99 28.69 -10.18 3.83
CA ARG A 99 29.43 -9.34 4.78
C ARG A 99 28.70 -9.12 6.11
N HIS A 100 27.37 -9.10 6.09
CA HIS A 100 26.54 -8.67 7.22
C HIS A 100 25.37 -9.62 7.54
N GLY A 101 25.35 -10.83 6.96
CA GLY A 101 24.19 -11.73 6.92
C GLY A 101 23.46 -11.93 8.24
N GLU A 102 24.14 -12.37 9.30
CA GLU A 102 23.50 -12.60 10.60
C GLU A 102 22.80 -11.35 11.15
N ARG A 103 23.44 -10.18 11.01
CA ARG A 103 22.89 -8.90 11.44
C ARG A 103 21.70 -8.44 10.60
N LEU A 104 21.71 -8.73 9.30
CA LEU A 104 20.62 -8.37 8.38
C LEU A 104 19.41 -9.29 8.49
N LEU A 105 19.60 -10.53 8.93
CA LEU A 105 18.53 -11.54 9.07
C LEU A 105 17.82 -11.48 10.42
N GLY A 106 18.40 -10.79 11.41
CA GLY A 106 17.78 -10.55 12.71
C GLY A 106 16.83 -9.36 12.73
N TYR A 107 16.30 -9.07 13.92
CA TYR A 107 15.57 -7.81 14.15
C TYR A 107 16.53 -6.63 14.05
N ALA A 108 16.19 -5.66 13.21
CA ALA A 108 16.92 -4.41 13.05
C ALA A 108 16.32 -3.30 13.93
N ASP A 109 17.04 -2.18 14.00
CA ASP A 109 16.52 -0.92 14.55
C ASP A 109 15.20 -0.55 13.84
N PRO A 110 14.11 -0.24 14.59
CA PRO A 110 12.82 0.11 14.00
C PRO A 110 12.86 1.37 13.12
N GLN A 111 13.86 2.24 13.28
CA GLN A 111 14.09 3.39 12.39
C GLN A 111 14.76 2.99 11.06
N GLY A 112 15.26 1.75 10.97
CA GLY A 112 16.05 1.25 9.85
C GLY A 112 17.55 1.20 10.16
N LEU A 113 18.29 0.53 9.29
CA LEU A 113 19.73 0.27 9.47
C LEU A 113 20.51 1.58 9.68
N PRO A 114 21.32 1.71 10.74
CA PRO A 114 22.07 2.94 11.03
C PRO A 114 22.95 3.40 9.86
N GLU A 115 23.61 2.47 9.17
CA GLU A 115 24.47 2.80 8.02
C GLU A 115 23.67 3.31 6.82
N LEU A 116 22.46 2.78 6.61
CA LEU A 116 21.55 3.26 5.57
C LEU A 116 21.05 4.68 5.91
N ARG A 117 20.69 4.92 7.16
CA ARG A 117 20.26 6.25 7.63
C ARG A 117 21.34 7.30 7.46
N ALA A 118 22.58 6.97 7.81
CA ALA A 118 23.73 7.85 7.60
C ALA A 118 23.98 8.13 6.10
N ALA A 119 23.90 7.12 5.25
CA ALA A 119 24.05 7.29 3.80
C ALA A 119 22.95 8.18 3.20
N ILE A 120 21.69 8.02 3.64
CA ILE A 120 20.56 8.87 3.22
C ILE A 120 20.76 10.31 3.68
N ALA A 121 21.11 10.54 4.95
CA ALA A 121 21.36 11.88 5.48
C ALA A 121 22.46 12.61 4.69
N HIS A 122 23.58 11.92 4.42
CA HIS A 122 24.66 12.47 3.62
C HIS A 122 24.22 12.79 2.18
N TYR A 123 23.48 11.89 1.55
CA TYR A 123 22.94 12.10 0.20
C TYR A 123 22.00 13.31 0.14
N LEU A 124 21.07 13.44 1.09
CA LEU A 124 20.13 14.56 1.15
C LEU A 124 20.82 15.90 1.39
N GLN A 125 21.86 15.91 2.23
CA GLN A 125 22.68 17.11 2.44
C GLN A 125 23.40 17.53 1.15
N ARG A 126 23.96 16.56 0.40
CA ARG A 126 24.71 16.82 -0.83
C ARG A 126 23.81 17.26 -1.99
N GLU A 127 22.74 16.52 -2.25
CA GLU A 127 21.90 16.73 -3.44
C GLU A 127 20.82 17.80 -3.24
N ARG A 128 20.39 18.03 -1.99
CA ARG A 128 19.24 18.88 -1.67
C ARG A 128 19.50 19.92 -0.58
N GLY A 129 20.72 19.99 -0.05
CA GLY A 129 21.07 20.94 1.02
C GLY A 129 20.36 20.68 2.35
N VAL A 130 19.70 19.53 2.51
CA VAL A 130 18.92 19.21 3.72
C VAL A 130 19.86 18.94 4.89
N LYS A 131 19.71 19.73 5.96
CA LYS A 131 20.42 19.55 7.22
C LYS A 131 19.67 18.56 8.10
N ALA A 132 20.00 17.28 7.98
CA ALA A 132 19.46 16.21 8.81
C ALA A 132 20.58 15.30 9.31
N SER A 133 20.52 14.89 10.58
CA SER A 133 21.37 13.82 11.12
C SER A 133 20.76 12.44 10.86
N ALA A 134 21.54 11.37 11.00
CA ALA A 134 21.06 10.01 10.78
C ALA A 134 19.93 9.62 11.76
N GLU A 135 19.94 10.19 12.96
CA GLU A 135 18.94 10.00 14.02
C GLU A 135 17.59 10.64 13.68
N GLN A 136 17.56 11.58 12.72
CA GLN A 136 16.35 12.24 12.22
C GLN A 136 15.77 11.54 10.97
N VAL A 137 16.40 10.45 10.51
CA VAL A 137 15.94 9.67 9.35
C VAL A 137 15.20 8.42 9.83
N ILE A 138 14.00 8.19 9.31
CA ILE A 138 13.25 6.95 9.50
C ILE A 138 13.06 6.32 8.12
N VAL A 139 13.49 5.07 7.97
CA VAL A 139 13.35 4.30 6.74
C VAL A 139 11.97 3.63 6.73
N VAL A 140 11.20 3.89 5.68
CA VAL A 140 9.85 3.35 5.49
C VAL A 140 9.73 2.70 4.11
N THR A 141 8.75 1.82 3.97
CA THR A 141 8.49 1.07 2.73
C THR A 141 7.82 1.91 1.65
N SER A 142 7.16 3.01 2.01
CA SER A 142 6.45 3.87 1.07
C SER A 142 6.19 5.27 1.63
N SER A 143 5.96 6.23 0.73
CA SER A 143 5.51 7.58 1.12
C SER A 143 4.15 7.57 1.82
N GLN A 144 3.27 6.62 1.49
CA GLN A 144 1.98 6.47 2.17
C GLN A 144 2.16 6.04 3.63
N GLN A 145 3.09 5.13 3.90
CA GLN A 145 3.45 4.76 5.27
C GLN A 145 4.03 5.96 6.03
N ALA A 146 4.90 6.75 5.38
CA ALA A 146 5.45 7.97 5.98
C ALA A 146 4.34 8.94 6.40
N LEU A 147 3.42 9.24 5.49
CA LEU A 147 2.30 10.15 5.74
C LEU A 147 1.38 9.61 6.84
N ALA A 148 1.08 8.31 6.83
CA ALA A 148 0.28 7.69 7.89
C ALA A 148 0.95 7.83 9.27
N LEU A 149 2.26 7.61 9.36
CA LEU A 149 3.01 7.81 10.61
C LEU A 149 2.99 9.27 11.05
N CYS A 150 3.26 10.21 10.14
CA CYS A 150 3.14 11.64 10.43
C CYS A 150 1.75 11.98 10.98
N THR A 151 0.69 11.44 10.37
CA THR A 151 -0.66 11.74 10.83
C THR A 151 -1.00 11.17 12.19
N GLN A 152 -0.40 10.05 12.57
CA GLN A 152 -0.62 9.42 13.88
C GLN A 152 0.15 10.10 15.01
N VAL A 153 1.28 10.76 14.67
CA VAL A 153 2.19 11.34 15.66
C VAL A 153 2.02 12.86 15.79
N LEU A 154 1.56 13.54 14.73
CA LEU A 154 1.52 15.01 14.68
C LEU A 154 0.12 15.62 14.75
N PHE A 155 -0.95 14.83 14.67
CA PHE A 155 -2.33 15.33 14.69
C PHE A 155 -3.20 14.53 15.65
N ASP A 156 -4.14 15.22 16.27
CA ASP A 156 -5.23 14.62 17.01
C ASP A 156 -6.46 14.39 16.11
N PRO A 157 -7.34 13.44 16.46
CA PRO A 157 -8.61 13.28 15.76
C PRO A 157 -9.43 14.59 15.76
N GLY A 158 -9.79 15.07 14.58
CA GLY A 158 -10.55 16.30 14.37
C GLY A 158 -9.71 17.50 13.93
N ASP A 159 -8.38 17.42 13.95
CA ASP A 159 -7.51 18.49 13.46
C ASP A 159 -7.76 18.81 11.98
N ALA A 160 -7.53 20.05 11.56
CA ALA A 160 -7.62 20.41 10.15
C ALA A 160 -6.26 20.23 9.47
N VAL A 161 -6.24 19.56 8.31
CA VAL A 161 -5.03 19.43 7.47
C VAL A 161 -5.30 20.07 6.11
N PHE A 162 -4.38 20.93 5.68
CA PHE A 162 -4.41 21.54 4.35
C PHE A 162 -3.69 20.65 3.34
N VAL A 163 -4.34 20.40 2.20
CA VAL A 163 -3.77 19.62 1.10
C VAL A 163 -3.97 20.38 -0.20
N GLU A 164 -2.99 20.32 -1.09
CA GLU A 164 -3.04 20.97 -2.41
C GLU A 164 -4.21 20.46 -3.28
N GLU A 165 -4.74 21.34 -4.12
CA GLU A 165 -5.80 21.05 -5.09
C GLU A 165 -5.48 21.65 -6.47
N PRO A 166 -5.23 20.83 -7.52
CA PRO A 166 -5.06 19.37 -7.48
C PRO A 166 -3.76 18.97 -6.75
N GLY A 167 -3.73 17.79 -6.13
CA GLY A 167 -2.59 17.36 -5.30
C GLY A 167 -2.44 15.84 -5.18
N TYR A 168 -1.42 15.40 -4.44
CA TYR A 168 -1.13 13.98 -4.23
C TYR A 168 -2.22 13.27 -3.43
N GLN A 169 -2.90 12.31 -4.07
CA GLN A 169 -4.04 11.61 -3.47
C GLN A 169 -3.68 10.79 -2.22
N GLY A 170 -2.42 10.34 -2.10
CA GLY A 170 -1.95 9.66 -0.88
C GLY A 170 -1.95 10.58 0.35
N ALA A 171 -1.72 11.89 0.18
CA ALA A 171 -1.81 12.87 1.27
C ALA A 171 -3.26 13.08 1.73
N LYS A 172 -4.21 13.17 0.79
CA LYS A 172 -5.64 13.25 1.10
C LYS A 172 -6.12 12.03 1.88
N LYS A 173 -5.67 10.84 1.49
CA LYS A 173 -5.92 9.58 2.20
C LYS A 173 -5.39 9.60 3.64
N ALA A 174 -4.15 10.01 3.82
CA ALA A 174 -3.53 10.04 5.15
C ALA A 174 -4.28 10.98 6.11
N GLY A 175 -4.70 12.16 5.64
CA GLY A 175 -5.51 13.09 6.45
C GLY A 175 -6.82 12.45 6.94
N ALA A 176 -7.56 11.78 6.05
CA ALA A 176 -8.79 11.07 6.41
C ALA A 176 -8.56 9.95 7.46
N VAL A 177 -7.39 9.31 7.43
CA VAL A 177 -6.96 8.29 8.39
C VAL A 177 -6.58 8.90 9.76
N GLY A 178 -6.12 10.14 9.81
CA GLY A 178 -5.91 10.84 11.08
C GLY A 178 -7.22 11.26 11.78
N GLY A 179 -8.36 11.17 11.09
CA GLY A 179 -9.58 11.85 11.53
C GLY A 179 -9.52 13.36 11.31
N ALA A 180 -8.54 13.82 10.52
CA ALA A 180 -8.37 15.21 10.22
C ALA A 180 -9.33 15.64 9.09
N ALA A 181 -10.06 16.74 9.30
CA ALA A 181 -10.93 17.27 8.26
C ALA A 181 -10.07 17.94 7.17
N GLY A 182 -10.19 17.46 5.93
CA GLY A 182 -9.56 18.09 4.77
C GLY A 182 -10.24 19.43 4.50
N ALA A 183 -9.63 20.53 4.93
CA ALA A 183 -10.14 21.87 4.63
C ALA A 183 -9.59 22.35 3.29
N THR A 184 -10.38 22.20 2.22
CA THR A 184 -10.06 22.72 0.89
C THR A 184 -10.65 24.13 0.74
N ASP A 185 -10.05 25.14 1.38
CA ASP A 185 -10.56 26.52 1.29
C ASP A 185 -9.69 27.40 0.37
N ARG A 186 -10.18 27.65 -0.85
CA ARG A 186 -9.57 28.58 -1.84
C ARG A 186 -9.94 30.06 -1.60
N HIS A 187 -10.77 30.39 -0.60
CA HIS A 187 -11.29 31.76 -0.40
C HIS A 187 -10.86 32.44 0.90
N ARG A 188 -10.17 31.75 1.81
CA ARG A 188 -9.71 32.33 3.09
C ARG A 188 -8.32 32.97 3.06
N LEU A 189 -7.66 33.05 1.90
CA LEU A 189 -6.37 33.76 1.78
C LEU A 189 -6.52 35.29 1.65
N SER A 190 -7.72 35.83 1.43
CA SER A 190 -7.93 37.29 1.26
C SER A 190 -8.46 38.04 2.48
N ARG A 191 -8.75 37.38 3.61
CA ARG A 191 -9.37 38.03 4.79
C ARG A 191 -8.61 37.90 6.11
N GLY A 192 -7.44 37.25 6.14
CA GLY A 192 -6.72 36.97 7.39
C GLY A 192 -5.46 37.80 7.65
N TRP A 193 -5.02 38.64 6.70
CA TRP A 193 -3.74 39.35 6.77
C TRP A 193 -3.90 40.87 6.58
N THR A 194 -4.83 41.52 7.29
CA THR A 194 -4.82 42.99 7.45
C THR A 194 -5.31 43.42 8.83
N SER A 195 -4.38 43.39 9.80
CA SER A 195 -4.28 44.23 11.01
C SER A 195 -3.28 43.52 11.94
N GLY A 196 -2.04 43.96 12.15
CA GLY A 196 -1.63 45.28 12.67
C GLY A 196 -2.21 45.43 14.07
N ASN A 197 -1.47 45.36 15.18
CA ASN A 197 -0.18 45.99 15.52
C ASN A 197 0.45 45.26 16.72
#